data_AF-A0A352IW20-F1
#
_entry.id   AF-A0A352IW20-F1
#
_cell.length_a   1.000
_cell.length_b   1.000
_cell.length_c   1.000
_cell.angle_alpha   90.00
_cell.angle_beta   90.00
_cell.angle_gamma   90.00
#
_symmetry.space_group_name_H-M   'P 1'
#
loop_
_entity.id
_entity.type
_entity.pdbx_description
1 polymer ?
#
loop_
_entity_poly.entity_id
_entity_poly.type
_entity_poly.pdbx_seq_one_letter_code
_entity_poly.pdbx_strand_id
1 'polypeptide(L)'
;MQYAGYAHLINQDSISAIAPAISAEVRSVTRKETIGQTIAVPAKLAPAPDDRLGHVLFAIKHEGINLQVLAQALPAIPEPEIRQAFDAAPNSQYLRKACFLWEHFTGETIRRATESIQQAYVPLFNPKAYITGQGQKNPRWRVIFNGLGTLDYCITVRRTRELQALLDEHLLQKATEFTESLPKDILNRTLAWAYLHETRDSYAIENEAPSEDKATRFVNLLKQAHSPRKLDEDYLVDLQNAVISNVFSQAVSFRTEQNYLSNGLRGALGVTYVPPAPELSRSLMEQLMALANQPPEAVDPLVLASIVSFGFV
;
A
#
# COMPACT_ATOMS: atom_id res chain seq x y z
N MET A 1 17.90 -19.75 16.78
CA MET A 1 16.98 -18.64 17.10
C MET A 1 15.59 -19.10 16.72
N GLN A 2 14.59 -19.02 17.62
CA GLN A 2 13.23 -19.46 17.31
C GLN A 2 12.35 -18.23 17.10
N TYR A 3 11.72 -18.14 15.92
CA TYR A 3 10.83 -17.05 15.56
C TYR A 3 9.37 -17.40 15.83
N ALA A 4 8.54 -16.38 15.94
CA ALA A 4 7.08 -16.49 15.97
C ALA A 4 6.46 -15.58 14.91
N GLY A 5 5.18 -15.79 14.60
CA GLY A 5 4.44 -14.92 13.69
C GLY A 5 5.06 -14.78 12.29
N TYR A 6 5.11 -13.55 11.76
CA TYR A 6 5.56 -13.29 10.39
C TYR A 6 7.02 -13.68 10.15
N ALA A 7 7.93 -13.43 11.11
CA ALA A 7 9.32 -13.82 10.98
C ALA A 7 9.51 -15.34 10.84
N HIS A 8 8.63 -16.14 11.48
CA HIS A 8 8.62 -17.59 11.27
C HIS A 8 8.08 -17.96 9.89
N LEU A 9 6.96 -17.37 9.48
CA LEU A 9 6.30 -17.67 8.21
C LEU A 9 7.21 -17.37 7.01
N ILE A 10 7.93 -16.24 7.04
CA ILE A 10 8.83 -15.84 5.95
C ILE A 10 10.03 -16.78 5.80
N ASN A 11 10.46 -17.44 6.89
CA ASN A 11 11.54 -18.43 6.83
C ASN A 11 11.08 -19.80 6.27
N GLN A 12 9.84 -19.92 5.79
CA GLN A 12 9.36 -21.11 5.08
C GLN A 12 9.61 -20.95 3.58
N ASP A 13 10.06 -22.00 2.90
CA ASP A 13 10.49 -21.97 1.48
C ASP A 13 9.43 -21.43 0.50
N SER A 14 8.16 -21.41 0.89
CA SER A 14 7.03 -21.02 0.04
C SER A 14 6.66 -19.54 0.10
N ILE A 15 7.33 -18.70 0.91
CA ILE A 15 6.95 -17.30 1.13
C ILE A 15 8.06 -16.36 0.67
N SER A 16 7.79 -15.59 -0.39
CA SER A 16 8.64 -14.49 -0.83
C SER A 16 8.09 -13.18 -0.29
N ALA A 17 8.65 -12.70 0.83
CA ALA A 17 8.22 -11.45 1.44
C ALA A 17 9.37 -10.60 1.98
N ILE A 18 9.19 -9.29 1.99
CA ILE A 18 10.11 -8.36 2.67
C ILE A 18 9.98 -8.61 4.17
N ALA A 19 11.12 -8.69 4.86
CA ALA A 19 11.15 -8.90 6.29
C ALA A 19 10.39 -7.78 7.02
N PRO A 20 9.57 -8.10 8.04
CA PRO A 20 8.85 -7.10 8.79
C PRO A 20 9.85 -6.23 9.56
N ALA A 21 9.57 -4.92 9.63
CA ALA A 21 10.40 -3.97 10.39
C ALA A 21 10.47 -4.30 11.90
N ILE A 22 9.52 -5.10 12.41
CA ILE A 22 9.53 -5.62 13.78
C ILE A 22 9.27 -7.12 13.69
N SER A 23 10.13 -7.93 14.28
CA SER A 23 10.03 -9.40 14.27
C SER A 23 9.66 -9.94 15.66
N ALA A 24 8.87 -11.01 15.70
CA ALA A 24 8.63 -11.74 16.94
C ALA A 24 9.64 -12.89 17.14
N GLU A 25 10.28 -12.91 18.31
CA GLU A 25 11.30 -13.89 18.68
C GLU A 25 11.01 -14.51 20.03
N VAL A 26 11.20 -15.83 20.11
CA VAL A 26 11.11 -16.54 21.38
C VAL A 26 12.35 -16.22 22.23
N ARG A 27 12.13 -15.64 23.40
CA ARG A 27 13.20 -15.26 24.35
C ARG A 27 12.82 -15.65 25.77
N SER A 28 13.81 -15.67 26.66
CA SER A 28 13.65 -15.92 28.09
C SER A 28 13.02 -14.74 28.82
N VAL A 29 11.75 -14.46 28.51
CA VAL A 29 10.93 -13.40 29.12
C VAL A 29 9.67 -14.00 29.76
N THR A 30 9.16 -13.36 30.81
CA THR A 30 7.95 -13.84 31.52
C THR A 30 6.65 -13.38 30.85
N ARG A 31 6.71 -12.27 30.10
CA ARG A 31 5.59 -11.72 29.33
C ARG A 31 6.10 -11.17 28.01
N LYS A 32 5.17 -10.98 27.06
CA LYS A 32 5.48 -10.32 25.80
C LYS A 32 5.89 -8.88 26.04
N GLU A 33 7.02 -8.46 25.48
CA GLU A 33 7.50 -7.08 25.52
C GLU A 33 8.24 -6.70 24.24
N THR A 34 8.27 -5.41 23.91
CA THR A 34 8.97 -4.91 22.73
C THR A 34 10.33 -4.36 23.16
N ILE A 35 11.40 -4.92 22.60
CA ILE A 35 12.79 -4.53 22.86
C ILE A 35 13.40 -4.12 21.51
N GLY A 36 13.57 -2.82 21.29
CA GLY A 36 14.00 -2.29 19.99
C GLY A 36 13.04 -2.68 18.87
N GLN A 37 13.55 -3.38 17.86
CA GLN A 37 12.78 -3.91 16.72
C GLN A 37 12.30 -5.36 16.91
N THR A 38 12.35 -5.90 18.14
CA THR A 38 11.94 -7.27 18.43
C THR A 38 10.79 -7.30 19.41
N ILE A 39 9.77 -8.10 19.12
CA ILE A 39 8.77 -8.54 20.10
C ILE A 39 9.32 -9.80 20.76
N ALA A 40 9.79 -9.69 22.01
CA ALA A 40 10.22 -10.82 22.81
C ALA A 40 9.00 -11.62 23.28
N VAL A 41 8.95 -12.91 22.94
CA VAL A 41 7.82 -13.81 23.20
C VAL A 41 8.25 -14.91 24.17
N PRO A 42 7.54 -15.13 25.29
CA PRO A 42 7.78 -16.30 26.14
C PRO A 42 7.51 -17.58 25.35
N ALA A 43 8.30 -18.64 25.56
CA ALA A 43 8.13 -19.92 24.87
C ALA A 43 6.71 -20.50 24.97
N LYS A 44 6.01 -20.28 26.09
CA LYS A 44 4.62 -20.74 26.31
C LYS A 44 3.58 -20.05 25.42
N LEU A 45 3.91 -18.89 24.85
CA LEU A 45 3.00 -18.12 23.99
C LEU A 45 3.33 -18.30 22.50
N ALA A 46 4.47 -18.92 22.19
CA ALA A 46 4.88 -19.19 20.82
C ALA A 46 4.07 -20.39 20.27
N PRO A 47 3.52 -20.29 19.06
CA PRO A 47 2.97 -21.46 18.36
C PRO A 47 4.04 -22.53 18.13
N ALA A 48 3.60 -23.76 17.90
CA ALA A 48 4.51 -24.85 17.53
C ALA A 48 5.12 -24.55 16.14
N PRO A 49 6.38 -24.96 15.86
CA PRO A 49 7.05 -24.64 14.60
C PRO A 49 6.29 -25.09 13.33
N ASP A 50 5.53 -26.17 13.41
CA ASP A 50 4.71 -26.75 12.35
C ASP A 50 3.27 -26.19 12.31
N ASP A 51 2.86 -25.40 13.31
CA ASP A 51 1.52 -24.81 13.42
C ASP A 51 1.42 -23.50 12.63
N ARG A 52 1.31 -23.62 11.30
CA ARG A 52 1.20 -22.45 10.38
C ARG A 52 0.03 -21.55 10.74
N LEU A 53 -1.16 -22.12 11.02
CA LEU A 53 -2.33 -21.34 11.42
C LEU A 53 -2.09 -20.60 12.74
N GLY A 54 -1.49 -21.25 13.73
CA GLY A 54 -1.09 -20.62 14.99
C GLY A 54 -0.15 -19.44 14.78
N HIS A 55 0.85 -19.56 13.89
CA HIS A 55 1.73 -18.47 13.51
C HIS A 55 0.99 -17.31 12.81
N VAL A 56 0.04 -17.61 11.91
CA VAL A 56 -0.81 -16.59 11.28
C VAL A 56 -1.65 -15.84 12.33
N LEU A 57 -2.33 -16.56 13.21
CA LEU A 57 -3.18 -15.96 14.25
C LEU A 57 -2.36 -15.16 15.26
N PHE A 58 -1.17 -15.64 15.62
CA PHE A 58 -0.21 -14.92 16.44
C PHE A 58 0.17 -13.58 15.77
N ALA A 59 0.53 -13.62 14.48
CA ALA A 59 0.96 -12.46 13.73
C ALA A 59 -0.15 -11.40 13.63
N ILE A 60 -1.36 -11.79 13.21
CA ILE A 60 -2.52 -10.89 13.14
C ILE A 60 -2.81 -10.22 14.50
N LYS A 61 -2.63 -10.96 15.60
CA LYS A 61 -2.89 -10.48 16.96
C LYS A 61 -1.82 -9.55 17.49
N HIS A 62 -0.55 -9.76 17.14
CA HIS A 62 0.58 -9.12 17.83
C HIS A 62 1.43 -8.23 16.94
N GLU A 63 1.50 -8.52 15.65
CA GLU A 63 2.30 -7.80 14.66
C GLU A 63 1.43 -6.94 13.72
N GLY A 64 0.12 -7.23 13.66
CA GLY A 64 -0.83 -6.52 12.81
C GLY A 64 -1.07 -7.25 11.49
N ILE A 65 -1.64 -6.55 10.50
CA ILE A 65 -1.87 -7.12 9.17
C ILE A 65 -0.67 -6.83 8.26
N ASN A 66 -0.10 -7.88 7.69
CA ASN A 66 0.88 -7.83 6.60
C ASN A 66 0.32 -8.67 5.44
N LEU A 67 -0.26 -8.00 4.43
CA LEU A 67 -0.89 -8.69 3.31
C LEU A 67 0.11 -9.43 2.42
N GLN A 68 1.36 -8.95 2.29
CA GLN A 68 2.39 -9.63 1.51
C GLN A 68 2.65 -11.05 2.03
N VAL A 69 2.71 -11.22 3.35
CA VAL A 69 2.89 -12.54 3.97
C VAL A 69 1.58 -13.31 3.99
N LEU A 70 0.47 -12.68 4.39
CA LEU A 70 -0.81 -13.37 4.55
C LEU A 70 -1.37 -13.89 3.22
N ALA A 71 -1.16 -13.17 2.10
CA ALA A 71 -1.57 -13.60 0.78
C ALA A 71 -0.90 -14.91 0.31
N GLN A 72 0.28 -15.22 0.85
CA GLN A 72 1.02 -16.45 0.55
C GLN A 72 0.83 -17.53 1.64
N ALA A 73 0.77 -17.12 2.90
CA ALA A 73 0.65 -18.03 4.04
C ALA A 73 -0.74 -18.68 4.14
N LEU A 74 -1.81 -17.90 3.92
CA LEU A 74 -3.18 -18.38 4.11
C LEU A 74 -3.58 -19.45 3.08
N PRO A 75 -3.31 -19.30 1.77
CA PRO A 75 -3.64 -20.35 0.79
C PRO A 75 -2.96 -21.69 1.06
N ALA A 76 -1.84 -21.69 1.80
CA ALA A 76 -1.13 -22.90 2.17
C ALA A 76 -1.70 -23.59 3.44
N ILE A 77 -2.83 -23.12 3.96
CA ILE A 77 -3.58 -23.74 5.07
C ILE A 77 -4.82 -24.42 4.47
N PRO A 78 -5.00 -25.74 4.65
CA PRO A 78 -6.18 -26.46 4.16
C PRO A 78 -7.49 -25.92 4.76
N GLU A 79 -8.55 -25.88 3.95
CA GLU A 79 -9.89 -25.46 4.39
C GLU A 79 -10.35 -26.18 5.68
N PRO A 80 -10.20 -27.52 5.82
CA PRO A 80 -10.68 -28.20 7.01
C PRO A 80 -10.01 -27.74 8.31
N GLU A 81 -8.74 -27.33 8.23
CA GLU A 81 -7.95 -26.86 9.38
C GLU A 81 -8.45 -25.50 9.85
N ILE A 82 -8.52 -24.51 8.95
CA ILE A 82 -9.00 -23.16 9.29
C ILE A 82 -10.48 -23.18 9.68
N ARG A 83 -11.29 -24.04 9.06
CA ARG A 83 -12.69 -24.27 9.44
C ARG A 83 -12.79 -24.81 10.86
N GLN A 84 -12.05 -25.87 11.19
CA GLN A 84 -12.08 -26.47 12.53
C GLN A 84 -11.67 -25.45 13.59
N ALA A 85 -10.64 -24.65 13.33
CA ALA A 85 -10.21 -23.60 14.24
C ALA A 85 -11.28 -22.52 14.41
N PHE A 86 -11.95 -22.11 13.32
CA PHE A 86 -13.06 -21.16 13.39
C PHE A 86 -14.25 -21.71 14.18
N ASP A 87 -14.69 -22.94 13.87
CA ASP A 87 -15.85 -23.56 14.53
C ASP A 87 -15.61 -23.77 16.04
N ALA A 88 -14.35 -24.01 16.45
CA ALA A 88 -13.97 -24.09 17.86
C ALA A 88 -13.98 -22.73 18.58
N ALA A 89 -13.76 -21.63 17.87
CA ALA A 89 -13.66 -20.28 18.44
C ALA A 89 -14.28 -19.19 17.53
N PRO A 90 -15.59 -19.26 17.24
CA PRO A 90 -16.24 -18.40 16.22
C PRO A 90 -16.25 -16.91 16.61
N ASN A 91 -16.12 -16.62 17.91
CA ASN A 91 -16.10 -15.27 18.45
C ASN A 91 -14.74 -14.57 18.28
N SER A 92 -13.68 -15.31 17.92
CA SER A 92 -12.32 -14.79 17.79
C SER A 92 -12.21 -13.81 16.63
N GLN A 93 -11.95 -12.54 16.93
CA GLN A 93 -11.74 -11.53 15.88
C GLN A 93 -10.56 -11.84 14.96
N TYR A 94 -9.54 -12.55 15.46
CA TYR A 94 -8.36 -12.89 14.68
C TYR A 94 -8.66 -14.01 13.68
N LEU A 95 -9.43 -15.02 14.09
CA LEU A 95 -9.93 -16.05 13.18
C LEU A 95 -10.87 -15.45 12.14
N ARG A 96 -11.79 -14.57 12.54
CA ARG A 96 -12.69 -13.90 11.58
C ARG A 96 -11.92 -13.12 10.51
N LYS A 97 -10.82 -12.43 10.87
CA LYS A 97 -9.92 -11.77 9.92
C LYS A 97 -9.17 -12.76 9.04
N ALA A 98 -8.62 -13.82 9.63
CA ALA A 98 -7.91 -14.86 8.90
C ALA A 98 -8.82 -15.56 7.88
N CYS A 99 -10.04 -15.96 8.28
CA CYS A 99 -11.04 -16.56 7.40
C CYS A 99 -11.47 -15.63 6.28
N PHE A 100 -11.71 -14.34 6.58
CA PHE A 100 -12.03 -13.33 5.57
C PHE A 100 -10.93 -13.22 4.50
N LEU A 101 -9.67 -13.14 4.92
CA LEU A 101 -8.54 -13.07 4.00
C LEU A 101 -8.30 -14.39 3.27
N TRP A 102 -8.49 -15.53 3.94
CA TRP A 102 -8.32 -16.86 3.35
C TRP A 102 -9.31 -17.07 2.20
N GLU A 103 -10.59 -16.75 2.40
CA GLU A 103 -11.60 -16.87 1.34
C GLU A 103 -11.28 -15.96 0.15
N HIS A 104 -10.71 -14.76 0.39
CA HIS A 104 -10.26 -13.88 -0.69
C HIS A 104 -9.09 -14.46 -1.47
N PHE A 105 -8.01 -14.85 -0.79
CA PHE A 105 -6.76 -15.27 -1.46
C PHE A 105 -6.83 -16.67 -2.08
N THR A 106 -7.75 -17.52 -1.63
CA THR A 106 -7.98 -18.84 -2.23
C THR A 106 -9.08 -18.83 -3.28
N GLY A 107 -10.01 -17.87 -3.21
CA GLY A 107 -11.26 -17.90 -3.98
C GLY A 107 -12.24 -18.99 -3.50
N GLU A 108 -11.90 -19.71 -2.43
CA GLU A 108 -12.73 -20.76 -1.85
C GLU A 108 -13.62 -20.23 -0.72
N THR A 109 -14.67 -20.98 -0.38
CA THR A 109 -15.59 -20.64 0.71
C THR A 109 -15.50 -21.66 1.84
N ILE A 110 -15.26 -21.19 3.06
CA ILE A 110 -15.15 -22.04 4.25
C ILE A 110 -16.53 -22.60 4.62
N ARG A 111 -16.64 -23.92 4.79
CA ARG A 111 -17.90 -24.63 5.10
C ARG A 111 -18.18 -24.66 6.60
N ARG A 112 -18.16 -23.49 7.24
CA ARG A 112 -18.36 -23.32 8.69
C ARG A 112 -19.73 -23.83 9.16
N ALA A 113 -19.78 -24.33 10.39
CA ALA A 113 -21.04 -24.77 11.01
C ALA A 113 -21.91 -23.60 11.51
N THR A 114 -21.27 -22.49 11.90
CA THR A 114 -21.98 -21.29 12.38
C THR A 114 -22.41 -20.41 11.21
N GLU A 115 -23.72 -20.38 10.91
CA GLU A 115 -24.25 -19.57 9.80
C GLU A 115 -24.12 -18.07 10.07
N SER A 116 -24.49 -17.62 11.27
CA SER A 116 -24.56 -16.21 11.64
C SER A 116 -23.69 -15.86 12.84
N ILE A 117 -22.75 -14.93 12.62
CA ILE A 117 -21.86 -14.38 13.64
C ILE A 117 -22.56 -13.18 14.30
N GLN A 118 -22.80 -13.25 15.61
CA GLN A 118 -23.51 -12.21 16.38
C GLN A 118 -22.62 -11.04 16.80
N GLN A 119 -21.30 -11.19 16.67
CA GLN A 119 -20.28 -10.28 17.16
C GLN A 119 -20.25 -9.00 16.35
N ALA A 120 -19.84 -7.91 17.00
CA ALA A 120 -19.64 -6.63 16.34
C ALA A 120 -18.65 -6.74 15.16
N TYR A 121 -18.84 -5.83 14.20
CA TYR A 121 -17.91 -5.69 13.10
C TYR A 121 -16.53 -5.29 13.63
N VAL A 122 -15.49 -5.95 13.14
CA VAL A 122 -14.09 -5.63 13.48
C VAL A 122 -13.39 -5.07 12.25
N PRO A 123 -12.67 -3.93 12.34
CA PRO A 123 -11.85 -3.45 11.22
C PRO A 123 -10.69 -4.41 10.96
N LEU A 124 -10.41 -4.71 9.69
CA LEU A 124 -9.29 -5.56 9.28
C LEU A 124 -7.97 -4.95 9.77
N PHE A 125 -7.72 -3.69 9.41
CA PHE A 125 -6.59 -2.90 9.87
C PHE A 125 -6.97 -2.13 11.13
N ASN A 126 -6.11 -2.17 12.15
CA ASN A 126 -6.33 -1.37 13.36
C ASN A 126 -6.10 0.13 13.06
N PRO A 127 -7.11 1.02 13.15
CA PRO A 127 -6.94 2.44 12.81
C PRO A 127 -5.93 3.19 13.69
N LYS A 128 -5.58 2.63 14.86
CA LYS A 128 -4.51 3.17 15.72
C LYS A 128 -3.11 2.84 15.20
N ALA A 129 -2.97 1.77 14.42
CA ALA A 129 -1.68 1.31 13.89
C ALA A 129 -1.51 1.60 12.39
N TYR A 130 -2.58 1.87 11.67
CA TYR A 130 -2.58 2.11 10.23
C TYR A 130 -3.43 3.34 9.88
N ILE A 131 -3.09 4.01 8.77
CA ILE A 131 -4.02 4.92 8.09
C ILE A 131 -5.07 4.06 7.38
N THR A 132 -6.35 4.38 7.55
CA THR A 132 -7.47 3.55 7.10
C THR A 132 -8.60 4.40 6.55
N GLY A 133 -9.35 3.88 5.58
CA GLY A 133 -10.59 4.49 5.10
C GLY A 133 -11.81 4.11 5.95
N GLN A 134 -13.01 4.52 5.51
CA GLN A 134 -14.28 4.12 6.14
C GLN A 134 -14.51 2.59 6.06
N GLY A 135 -14.19 2.02 4.90
CA GLY A 135 -14.13 0.59 4.65
C GLY A 135 -15.46 -0.08 4.28
N GLN A 136 -15.35 -1.24 3.64
CA GLN A 136 -16.48 -2.05 3.20
C GLN A 136 -16.78 -3.19 4.20
N LYS A 137 -18.05 -3.36 4.56
CA LYS A 137 -18.47 -4.45 5.46
C LYS A 137 -18.53 -5.77 4.71
N ASN A 138 -17.88 -6.79 5.26
CA ASN A 138 -18.12 -8.20 4.96
C ASN A 138 -19.04 -8.78 6.05
N PRO A 139 -20.35 -9.00 5.78
CA PRO A 139 -21.30 -9.50 6.77
C PRO A 139 -20.99 -10.92 7.22
N ARG A 140 -20.49 -11.75 6.30
CA ARG A 140 -20.18 -13.16 6.51
C ARG A 140 -19.21 -13.36 7.68
N TRP A 141 -18.14 -12.57 7.76
CA TRP A 141 -17.15 -12.64 8.85
C TRP A 141 -17.29 -11.52 9.87
N ARG A 142 -18.24 -10.60 9.67
CA ARG A 142 -18.39 -9.37 10.46
C ARG A 142 -17.04 -8.62 10.52
N VAL A 143 -16.37 -8.50 9.36
CA VAL A 143 -15.10 -7.76 9.19
C VAL A 143 -15.37 -6.53 8.35
N ILE A 144 -14.73 -5.40 8.67
CA ILE A 144 -14.73 -4.20 7.82
C ILE A 144 -13.38 -4.15 7.12
N PHE A 145 -13.36 -4.29 5.80
CA PHE A 145 -12.17 -4.00 5.02
C PHE A 145 -11.99 -2.48 4.95
N ASN A 146 -11.16 -1.94 5.84
CA ASN A 146 -10.85 -0.50 5.96
C ASN A 146 -9.47 -0.13 5.42
N GLY A 147 -8.92 -0.96 4.52
CA GLY A 147 -7.67 -0.66 3.81
C GLY A 147 -7.84 0.46 2.79
N LEU A 148 -6.73 0.87 2.18
CA LEU A 148 -6.71 1.86 1.10
C LEU A 148 -6.65 1.10 -0.24
N GLY A 149 -7.67 1.27 -1.07
CA GLY A 149 -7.86 0.51 -2.31
C GLY A 149 -8.78 -0.70 -2.13
N THR A 150 -8.41 -1.84 -2.68
CA THR A 150 -9.12 -3.13 -2.61
C THR A 150 -8.19 -4.22 -2.06
N LEU A 151 -8.64 -5.45 -1.82
CA LEU A 151 -7.71 -6.52 -1.41
C LEU A 151 -6.73 -6.91 -2.52
N ASP A 152 -7.10 -6.68 -3.78
CA ASP A 152 -6.25 -6.93 -4.95
C ASP A 152 -5.26 -5.78 -5.22
N TYR A 153 -5.53 -4.60 -4.67
CA TYR A 153 -4.64 -3.44 -4.67
C TYR A 153 -4.76 -2.71 -3.34
N CYS A 154 -4.09 -3.24 -2.30
CA CYS A 154 -4.15 -2.68 -0.96
C CYS A 154 -2.81 -2.07 -0.55
N ILE A 155 -2.78 -0.74 -0.43
CA ILE A 155 -1.60 -0.05 0.10
C ILE A 155 -1.77 0.11 1.62
N THR A 156 -0.81 -0.44 2.37
CA THR A 156 -0.84 -0.39 3.83
C THR A 156 0.12 0.66 4.35
N VAL A 157 -0.42 1.72 4.95
CA VAL A 157 0.38 2.80 5.55
C VAL A 157 0.33 2.68 7.07
N ARG A 158 1.47 2.37 7.69
CA ARG A 158 1.58 2.27 9.15
C ARG A 158 1.67 3.67 9.77
N ARG A 159 0.94 3.90 10.86
CA ARG A 159 1.13 5.09 11.69
C ARG A 159 2.44 4.94 12.47
N THR A 160 3.40 5.80 12.16
CA THR A 160 4.61 5.98 12.96
C THR A 160 4.55 7.32 13.69
N ARG A 161 5.47 7.56 14.63
CA ARG A 161 5.53 8.85 15.33
C ARG A 161 5.88 9.98 14.37
N GLU A 162 6.77 9.69 13.44
CA GLU A 162 7.24 10.61 12.41
C GLU A 162 6.10 10.98 11.46
N LEU A 163 5.36 10.00 10.94
CA LEU A 163 4.20 10.27 10.09
C LEU A 163 3.11 11.04 10.84
N GLN A 164 2.83 10.68 12.09
CA GLN A 164 1.81 11.38 12.88
C GLN A 164 2.20 12.83 13.12
N ALA A 165 3.47 13.10 13.45
CA ALA A 165 3.97 14.46 13.62
C ALA A 165 3.77 15.31 12.35
N LEU A 166 4.08 14.76 11.17
CA LEU A 166 3.88 15.45 9.89
C LEU A 166 2.38 15.73 9.60
N LEU A 167 1.50 14.78 9.92
CA LEU A 167 0.05 14.96 9.76
C LEU A 167 -0.50 16.05 10.69
N ASP A 168 -0.01 16.09 11.92
CA ASP A 168 -0.41 17.08 12.93
C ASP A 168 0.07 18.50 12.57
N GLU A 169 0.96 18.65 11.58
CA GLU A 169 1.35 19.97 11.08
C GLU A 169 0.28 20.64 10.21
N HIS A 170 -0.72 19.89 9.70
CA HIS A 170 -1.78 20.42 8.84
C HIS A 170 -1.27 21.28 7.68
N LEU A 171 -0.24 20.77 6.97
CA LEU A 171 0.51 21.52 5.95
C LEU A 171 -0.37 22.12 4.85
N LEU A 172 -1.37 21.38 4.36
CA LEU A 172 -2.27 21.89 3.32
C LEU A 172 -3.10 23.08 3.81
N GLN A 173 -3.59 23.03 5.05
CA GLN A 173 -4.32 24.15 5.64
C GLN A 173 -3.41 25.37 5.78
N LYS A 174 -2.19 25.19 6.31
CA LYS A 174 -1.21 26.28 6.43
C LYS A 174 -0.86 26.88 5.06
N ALA A 175 -0.72 26.03 4.03
CA ALA A 175 -0.47 26.48 2.67
C ALA A 175 -1.64 27.31 2.13
N THR A 176 -2.89 26.84 2.32
CA THR A 176 -4.09 27.60 1.96
C THR A 176 -4.13 28.96 2.66
N GLU A 177 -4.01 28.99 3.99
CA GLU A 177 -4.01 30.22 4.78
C GLU A 177 -2.92 31.20 4.34
N PHE A 178 -1.71 30.69 4.07
CA PHE A 178 -0.61 31.49 3.55
C PHE A 178 -0.94 32.07 2.16
N THR A 179 -1.43 31.25 1.23
CA THR A 179 -1.78 31.72 -0.12
C THR A 179 -2.91 32.73 -0.13
N GLU A 180 -3.91 32.58 0.75
CA GLU A 180 -5.01 33.53 0.91
C GLU A 180 -4.56 34.87 1.51
N SER A 181 -3.48 34.87 2.30
CA SER A 181 -2.89 36.09 2.87
C SER A 181 -2.13 36.94 1.85
N LEU A 182 -1.76 36.38 0.69
CA LEU A 182 -0.94 37.05 -0.31
C LEU A 182 -1.77 37.84 -1.34
N PRO A 183 -1.28 39.02 -1.78
CA PRO A 183 -1.80 39.68 -2.97
C PRO A 183 -1.71 38.75 -4.19
N LYS A 184 -2.77 38.74 -5.02
CA LYS A 184 -2.91 37.83 -6.17
C LYS A 184 -1.75 37.91 -7.16
N ASP A 185 -1.18 39.11 -7.36
CA ASP A 185 -0.04 39.35 -8.24
C ASP A 185 1.25 38.73 -7.71
N ILE A 186 1.49 38.80 -6.40
CA ILE A 186 2.62 38.14 -5.73
C ILE A 186 2.46 36.63 -5.78
N LEU A 187 1.25 36.12 -5.52
CA LEU A 187 0.95 34.69 -5.60
C LEU A 187 1.21 34.15 -7.01
N ASN A 188 0.69 34.80 -8.05
CA ASN A 188 0.88 34.39 -9.45
C ASN A 188 2.36 34.36 -9.86
N ARG A 189 3.16 35.35 -9.43
CA ARG A 189 4.60 35.37 -9.70
C ARG A 189 5.33 34.25 -8.96
N THR A 190 4.96 34.00 -7.71
CA THR A 190 5.55 32.95 -6.88
C THR A 190 5.24 31.56 -7.46
N LEU A 191 4.00 31.32 -7.88
CA LEU A 191 3.60 30.07 -8.55
C LEU A 191 4.33 29.88 -9.88
N ALA A 192 4.44 30.92 -10.70
CA ALA A 192 5.19 30.84 -11.96
C ALA A 192 6.67 30.49 -11.73
N TRP A 193 7.29 31.05 -10.69
CA TRP A 193 8.66 30.70 -10.30
C TRP A 193 8.76 29.27 -9.76
N ALA A 194 7.83 28.86 -8.88
CA ALA A 194 7.80 27.52 -8.32
C ALA A 194 7.62 26.45 -9.41
N TYR A 195 6.73 26.66 -10.38
CA TYR A 195 6.57 25.75 -11.50
C TYR A 195 7.84 25.65 -12.36
N LEU A 196 8.52 26.78 -12.61
CA LEU A 196 9.77 26.79 -13.37
C LEU A 196 10.91 26.08 -12.61
N HIS A 197 10.95 26.21 -11.28
CA HIS A 197 11.89 25.49 -10.42
C HIS A 197 11.61 23.99 -10.42
N GLU A 198 10.35 23.59 -10.17
CA GLU A 198 9.90 22.19 -10.16
C GLU A 198 10.21 21.48 -11.49
N THR A 199 10.01 22.20 -12.61
CA THR A 199 10.37 21.70 -13.95
C THR A 199 11.86 21.37 -14.02
N ARG A 200 12.72 22.28 -13.57
CA ARG A 200 14.18 22.10 -13.65
C ARG A 200 14.65 20.94 -12.78
N ASP A 201 14.10 20.81 -11.58
CA ASP A 201 14.46 19.74 -10.65
C ASP A 201 13.95 18.38 -11.15
N SER A 202 12.73 18.32 -11.70
CA SER A 202 12.16 17.08 -12.28
C SER A 202 13.02 16.53 -13.42
N TYR A 203 13.49 17.38 -14.34
CA TYR A 203 14.37 16.93 -15.43
C TYR A 203 15.81 16.64 -14.98
N ALA A 204 16.29 17.31 -13.93
CA ALA A 204 17.61 17.05 -13.35
C ALA A 204 17.70 15.65 -12.72
N ILE A 205 16.60 15.12 -12.18
CA ILE A 205 16.52 13.73 -11.67
C ILE A 205 16.82 12.73 -12.79
N GLU A 206 16.32 12.99 -14.01
CA GLU A 206 16.51 12.16 -15.20
C GLU A 206 17.81 12.49 -15.98
N ASN A 207 18.69 13.35 -15.43
CA ASN A 207 19.89 13.88 -16.10
C ASN A 207 19.61 14.52 -17.48
N GLU A 208 18.40 15.03 -17.72
CA GLU A 208 18.04 15.75 -18.93
C GLU A 208 18.14 17.27 -18.73
N ALA A 209 18.71 17.99 -19.70
CA ALA A 209 18.50 19.42 -19.82
C ALA A 209 17.28 19.63 -20.73
N PRO A 210 16.13 20.10 -20.21
CA PRO A 210 14.94 20.27 -21.05
C PRO A 210 15.16 21.39 -22.06
N SER A 211 14.66 21.23 -23.28
CA SER A 211 14.55 22.35 -24.22
C SER A 211 13.54 23.37 -23.68
N GLU A 212 13.66 24.65 -24.07
CA GLU A 212 12.71 25.70 -23.64
C GLU A 212 11.25 25.34 -23.98
N ASP A 213 11.02 24.63 -25.08
CA ASP A 213 9.68 24.15 -25.48
C ASP A 213 9.16 23.07 -24.49
N LYS A 214 9.98 22.09 -24.09
CA LYS A 214 9.61 21.09 -23.07
C LYS A 214 9.26 21.76 -21.74
N ALA A 215 10.09 22.69 -21.28
CA ALA A 215 9.87 23.38 -20.02
C ALA A 215 8.58 24.22 -20.04
N THR A 216 8.29 24.89 -21.16
CA THR A 216 7.06 25.67 -21.34
C THR A 216 5.82 24.77 -21.34
N ARG A 217 5.87 23.61 -22.02
CA ARG A 217 4.77 22.63 -22.01
C ARG A 217 4.48 22.10 -20.61
N PHE A 218 5.52 21.73 -19.86
CA PHE A 218 5.38 21.27 -18.48
C PHE A 218 4.75 22.34 -17.56
N VAL A 219 5.22 23.59 -17.64
CA VAL A 219 4.62 24.71 -16.89
C VAL A 219 3.15 24.92 -17.25
N ASN A 220 2.78 24.76 -18.53
CA ASN A 220 1.39 24.88 -18.95
C ASN A 220 0.50 23.74 -18.44
N LEU A 221 1.03 22.51 -18.31
CA LEU A 221 0.34 21.42 -17.63
C LEU A 221 0.13 21.72 -16.14
N LEU A 222 1.18 22.18 -15.45
CA LEU A 222 1.11 22.53 -14.02
C LEU A 222 0.07 23.62 -13.74
N LYS A 223 -0.04 24.62 -14.62
CA LYS A 223 -1.11 25.64 -14.53
C LYS A 223 -2.51 25.04 -14.60
N GLN A 224 -2.70 23.90 -15.23
CA GLN A 224 -3.99 23.21 -15.34
C GLN A 224 -4.23 22.20 -14.21
N ALA A 225 -3.23 21.89 -13.38
CA ALA A 225 -3.32 20.87 -12.33
C ALA A 225 -4.41 21.15 -11.28
N HIS A 226 -4.80 22.41 -11.10
CA HIS A 226 -5.88 22.80 -10.18
C HIS A 226 -7.28 22.49 -10.72
N SER A 227 -7.42 22.20 -12.03
CA SER A 227 -8.69 21.85 -12.64
C SER A 227 -8.95 20.36 -12.44
N PRO A 228 -10.00 19.96 -11.68
CA PRO A 228 -10.26 18.55 -11.42
C PRO A 228 -10.51 17.81 -12.73
N ARG A 229 -9.74 16.75 -12.97
CA ARG A 229 -9.91 15.84 -14.09
C ARG A 229 -9.93 14.42 -13.55
N LYS A 230 -10.80 13.61 -14.14
CA LYS A 230 -10.80 12.17 -13.88
C LYS A 230 -9.45 11.61 -14.38
N LEU A 231 -8.80 10.81 -13.54
CA LEU A 231 -7.63 10.06 -13.94
C LEU A 231 -8.07 8.86 -14.78
N ASP A 232 -7.74 8.87 -16.05
CA ASP A 232 -7.91 7.75 -16.99
C ASP A 232 -6.67 7.59 -17.89
N GLU A 233 -6.64 6.51 -18.66
CA GLU A 233 -5.50 6.17 -19.54
C GLU A 233 -5.26 7.27 -20.58
N ASP A 234 -6.32 7.80 -21.18
CA ASP A 234 -6.22 8.88 -22.17
C ASP A 234 -5.59 10.13 -21.56
N TYR A 235 -6.02 10.55 -20.36
CA TYR A 235 -5.43 11.70 -19.70
C TYR A 235 -3.96 11.47 -19.32
N LEU A 236 -3.59 10.28 -18.85
CA LEU A 236 -2.20 9.94 -18.54
C LEU A 236 -1.31 9.90 -19.79
N VAL A 237 -1.85 9.41 -20.90
CA VAL A 237 -1.19 9.42 -22.21
C VAL A 237 -1.00 10.86 -22.71
N ASP A 238 -2.01 11.71 -22.58
CA ASP A 238 -1.91 13.13 -22.90
C ASP A 238 -0.82 13.84 -22.07
N LEU A 239 -0.74 13.54 -20.78
CA LEU A 239 0.30 14.08 -19.90
C LEU A 239 1.70 13.63 -20.32
N GLN A 240 1.88 12.35 -20.68
CA GLN A 240 3.15 11.83 -21.20
C GLN A 240 3.53 12.54 -22.51
N ASN A 241 2.59 12.59 -23.46
CA ASN A 241 2.83 13.12 -24.80
C ASN A 241 3.13 14.62 -24.79
N ALA A 242 2.63 15.33 -23.78
CA ALA A 242 2.93 16.74 -23.58
C ALA A 242 4.38 17.00 -23.14
N VAL A 243 5.07 16.03 -22.53
CA VAL A 243 6.47 16.17 -22.07
C VAL A 243 7.49 15.45 -22.96
N ILE A 244 7.05 14.50 -23.80
CA ILE A 244 7.90 13.80 -24.77
C ILE A 244 7.97 14.57 -26.09
N SER A 245 9.19 14.95 -26.50
CA SER A 245 9.42 15.67 -27.77
C SER A 245 9.53 14.76 -28.99
N ASN A 246 9.97 13.51 -28.81
CA ASN A 246 10.09 12.57 -29.93
C ASN A 246 8.72 11.93 -30.22
N VAL A 247 8.15 12.21 -31.38
CA VAL A 247 6.84 11.67 -31.80
C VAL A 247 6.83 10.14 -31.81
N PHE A 248 7.96 9.50 -32.10
CA PHE A 248 8.06 8.03 -32.07
C PHE A 248 8.12 7.43 -30.65
N SER A 249 8.26 8.27 -29.63
CA SER A 249 8.27 7.88 -28.22
C SER A 249 6.97 8.28 -27.50
N GLN A 250 6.02 8.90 -28.22
CA GLN A 250 4.72 9.24 -27.68
C GLN A 250 3.90 7.97 -27.43
N ALA A 251 3.26 7.92 -26.27
CA ALA A 251 2.40 6.82 -25.90
C ALA A 251 1.04 6.93 -26.61
N VAL A 252 0.41 5.79 -26.86
CA VAL A 252 -1.00 5.68 -27.29
C VAL A 252 -1.83 4.86 -26.31
N SER A 253 -1.17 4.23 -25.34
CA SER A 253 -1.75 3.39 -24.29
C SER A 253 -0.68 3.11 -23.23
N PHE A 254 -1.06 2.48 -22.12
CA PHE A 254 -0.12 1.82 -21.22
C PHE A 254 0.68 0.75 -21.96
N ARG A 255 1.91 0.51 -21.47
CA ARG A 255 2.84 -0.44 -22.10
C ARG A 255 2.20 -1.80 -22.34
N THR A 256 2.51 -2.37 -23.50
CA THR A 256 2.12 -3.73 -23.92
C THR A 256 3.28 -4.71 -23.86
N GLU A 257 4.48 -4.22 -23.53
CA GLU A 257 5.71 -4.99 -23.47
C GLU A 257 6.41 -4.80 -22.12
N GLN A 258 7.23 -5.78 -21.76
CA GLN A 258 8.01 -5.75 -20.53
C GLN A 258 9.16 -4.74 -20.65
N ASN A 259 9.24 -3.81 -19.69
CA ASN A 259 10.39 -2.93 -19.51
C ASN A 259 11.16 -3.29 -18.23
N TYR A 260 12.22 -2.54 -17.93
CA TYR A 260 13.03 -2.69 -16.73
C TYR A 260 13.74 -1.38 -16.39
N LEU A 261 14.09 -1.19 -15.11
CA LEU A 261 14.99 -0.12 -14.68
C LEU A 261 16.43 -0.62 -14.69
N SER A 262 17.37 0.23 -15.09
CA SER A 262 18.79 -0.11 -15.20
C SER A 262 19.69 0.89 -14.49
N ASN A 263 20.76 0.41 -13.87
CA ASN A 263 21.85 1.25 -13.34
C ASN A 263 22.89 1.64 -14.40
N GLY A 264 22.66 1.30 -15.68
CA GLY A 264 23.54 1.63 -16.80
C GLY A 264 24.58 0.57 -17.15
N LEU A 265 24.71 -0.52 -16.37
CA LEU A 265 25.54 -1.67 -16.78
C LEU A 265 24.90 -2.41 -17.96
N ARG A 266 25.74 -3.05 -18.78
CA ARG A 266 25.27 -3.75 -19.99
C ARG A 266 24.61 -5.09 -19.68
N GLY A 267 23.51 -5.36 -20.38
CA GLY A 267 22.80 -6.63 -20.31
C GLY A 267 22.10 -6.84 -18.98
N ALA A 268 21.81 -8.11 -18.66
CA ALA A 268 21.06 -8.49 -17.46
C ALA A 268 21.69 -8.01 -16.13
N LEU A 269 23.02 -7.81 -16.11
CA LEU A 269 23.73 -7.33 -14.92
C LEU A 269 23.39 -5.87 -14.54
N GLY A 270 22.84 -5.09 -15.48
CA GLY A 270 22.40 -3.72 -15.20
C GLY A 270 20.96 -3.60 -14.72
N VAL A 271 20.17 -4.66 -14.83
CA VAL A 271 18.77 -4.66 -14.42
C VAL A 271 18.69 -4.52 -12.90
N THR A 272 18.06 -3.45 -12.43
CA THR A 272 17.85 -3.18 -11.00
C THR A 272 16.45 -3.54 -10.54
N TYR A 273 15.47 -3.43 -11.44
CA TYR A 273 14.08 -3.74 -11.17
C TYR A 273 13.37 -4.14 -12.45
N VAL A 274 12.53 -5.17 -12.34
CA VAL A 274 11.59 -5.58 -13.38
C VAL A 274 10.19 -5.31 -12.83
N PRO A 275 9.46 -4.30 -13.36
CA PRO A 275 8.09 -4.03 -12.96
C PRO A 275 7.15 -5.18 -13.35
N PRO A 276 5.90 -5.18 -12.85
CA PRO A 276 4.89 -6.18 -13.20
C PRO A 276 4.80 -6.48 -14.71
N ALA A 277 4.32 -7.66 -15.10
CA ALA A 277 3.99 -7.92 -16.51
C ALA A 277 2.96 -6.90 -17.03
N PRO A 278 2.93 -6.58 -18.34
CA PRO A 278 2.01 -5.59 -18.91
C PRO A 278 0.54 -5.79 -18.51
N GLU A 279 0.07 -7.04 -18.51
CA GLU A 279 -1.31 -7.40 -18.18
C GLU A 279 -1.62 -7.10 -16.71
N LEU A 280 -0.71 -7.45 -15.80
CA LEU A 280 -0.83 -7.14 -14.38
C LEU A 280 -0.74 -5.63 -14.16
N SER A 281 0.17 -4.94 -14.85
CA SER A 281 0.33 -3.49 -14.78
C SER A 281 -0.97 -2.76 -15.15
N ARG A 282 -1.67 -3.22 -16.19
CA ARG A 282 -2.96 -2.65 -16.61
C ARG A 282 -4.01 -2.80 -15.52
N SER A 283 -4.13 -4.00 -14.93
CA SER A 283 -5.04 -4.24 -13.80
C SER A 283 -4.70 -3.38 -12.58
N LEU A 284 -3.42 -3.23 -12.24
CA LEU A 284 -2.98 -2.36 -11.13
C LEU A 284 -3.28 -0.89 -11.41
N MET A 285 -3.11 -0.42 -12.65
CA MET A 285 -3.45 0.94 -13.05
C MET A 285 -4.95 1.22 -12.94
N GLU A 286 -5.81 0.27 -13.29
CA GLU A 286 -7.27 0.40 -13.08
C GLU A 286 -7.60 0.62 -11.59
N GLN A 287 -6.96 -0.14 -10.70
CA GLN A 287 -7.17 -0.01 -9.26
C GLN A 287 -6.61 1.30 -8.70
N LEU A 288 -5.43 1.72 -9.16
CA LEU A 288 -4.81 3.00 -8.81
C LEU A 288 -5.69 4.17 -9.23
N MET A 289 -6.18 4.16 -10.47
CA MET A 289 -7.08 5.19 -10.99
C MET A 289 -8.41 5.20 -10.24
N ALA A 290 -8.96 4.04 -9.88
CA ALA A 290 -10.16 3.97 -9.05
C ALA A 290 -9.94 4.63 -7.67
N LEU A 291 -8.82 4.32 -7.01
CA LEU A 291 -8.44 4.92 -5.72
C LEU A 291 -8.24 6.44 -5.82
N ALA A 292 -7.55 6.91 -6.86
CA ALA A 292 -7.28 8.33 -7.07
C ALA A 292 -8.55 9.13 -7.37
N ASN A 293 -9.48 8.56 -8.15
CA ASN A 293 -10.75 9.20 -8.51
C ASN A 293 -11.80 9.13 -7.39
N GLN A 294 -11.67 8.19 -6.46
CA GLN A 294 -12.60 7.98 -5.34
C GLN A 294 -11.82 7.99 -4.01
N PRO A 295 -11.24 9.15 -3.64
CA PRO A 295 -10.43 9.28 -2.43
C PRO A 295 -11.25 8.95 -1.18
N PRO A 296 -10.76 8.11 -0.26
CA PRO A 296 -11.45 7.88 1.00
C PRO A 296 -11.49 9.17 1.83
N GLU A 297 -12.67 9.64 2.22
CA GLU A 297 -12.86 10.94 2.92
C GLU A 297 -12.02 11.10 4.20
N ALA A 298 -11.73 9.99 4.89
CA ALA A 298 -11.01 9.99 6.17
C ALA A 298 -9.48 10.00 6.02
N VAL A 299 -8.95 10.09 4.80
CA VAL A 299 -7.52 10.01 4.51
C VAL A 299 -6.99 11.38 4.12
N ASP A 300 -5.88 11.79 4.74
CA ASP A 300 -5.21 13.05 4.41
C ASP A 300 -4.79 13.07 2.92
N PRO A 301 -5.10 14.15 2.16
CA PRO A 301 -4.78 14.21 0.74
C PRO A 301 -3.29 14.04 0.42
N LEU A 302 -2.37 14.45 1.31
CA LEU A 302 -0.93 14.24 1.12
C LEU A 302 -0.55 12.76 1.22
N VAL A 303 -1.19 12.02 2.13
CA VAL A 303 -0.99 10.57 2.23
C VAL A 303 -1.50 9.90 0.96
N LEU A 304 -2.69 10.28 0.50
CA LEU A 304 -3.26 9.71 -0.72
C LEU A 304 -2.40 10.04 -1.95
N ALA A 305 -1.96 11.28 -2.10
CA ALA A 305 -1.07 11.70 -3.19
C ALA A 305 0.25 10.92 -3.17
N SER A 306 0.83 10.71 -1.99
CA SER A 306 2.05 9.90 -1.81
C SER A 306 1.84 8.46 -2.24
N ILE A 307 0.70 7.86 -1.87
CA ILE A 307 0.33 6.49 -2.26
C ILE A 307 0.15 6.38 -3.77
N VAL A 308 -0.63 7.27 -4.37
CA VAL A 308 -0.93 7.25 -5.80
C VAL A 308 0.34 7.51 -6.61
N SER A 309 1.18 8.46 -6.20
CA SER A 309 2.46 8.74 -6.85
C SER A 309 3.40 7.53 -6.75
N PHE A 310 3.56 6.94 -5.57
CA PHE A 310 4.41 5.77 -5.40
C PHE A 310 3.92 4.56 -6.19
N GLY A 311 2.60 4.32 -6.22
CA GLY A 311 2.02 3.20 -6.95
C GLY A 311 2.02 3.38 -8.47
N PHE A 312 2.15 4.62 -8.96
CA PHE A 312 2.20 4.95 -10.38
C PHE A 312 3.58 4.67 -11.00
N VAL A 313 4.65 4.87 -10.20
CA VAL A 313 6.05 4.59 -10.57
C VAL A 313 6.30 3.08 -10.59
#